data_AF-A0AAW2VCN4-F1
#
_entry.id   AF-A0AAW2VCN4-F1
#
_cell.length_a   1.000
_cell.length_b   1.000
_cell.length_c   1.000
_cell.angle_alpha   90.00
_cell.angle_beta   90.00
_cell.angle_gamma   90.00
#
_symmetry.space_group_name_H-M   'P 1'
#
loop_
_entity.id
_entity.type
_entity.pdbx_description
1 polymer ?
#
loop_
_entity_poly.entity_id
_entity_poly.type
_entity_poly.pdbx_seq_one_letter_code
_entity_poly.pdbx_strand_id
1 'polypeptide(L)'
;MVFRGKDSGLDKCEICNASRYKDTEKKTIAKRMRYFPLKPRLQKLFMSSKTATLMRWHAEERLAWKDFDLKNPSFASDPRNIRMGLAVDGSISLEH
;
A
#
# COMPACT_ATOMS: atom_id res chain seq x y z
N MET A 1 -12.03 1.64 -6.13
CA MET A 1 -13.36 2.29 -6.17
C MET A 1 -14.28 1.58 -5.20
N VAL A 2 -14.93 2.31 -4.30
CA VAL A 2 -15.75 1.71 -3.24
C VAL A 2 -17.19 2.17 -3.44
N PHE A 3 -18.04 1.27 -3.91
CA PHE A 3 -19.49 1.50 -4.04
C PHE A 3 -20.18 0.99 -2.77
N ARG A 4 -20.09 1.74 -1.67
CA ARG A 4 -20.66 1.37 -0.35
C ARG A 4 -21.25 2.61 0.33
N GLY A 5 -22.24 2.41 1.20
CA GLY A 5 -22.93 3.52 1.85
C GLY A 5 -23.71 4.34 0.82
N LYS A 6 -23.40 5.64 0.73
CA LYS A 6 -24.07 6.56 -0.21
C LYS A 6 -23.84 6.20 -1.67
N ASP A 7 -22.66 5.64 -1.98
CA ASP A 7 -22.27 5.29 -3.36
C ASP A 7 -22.72 3.87 -3.75
N SER A 8 -23.52 3.21 -2.91
CA SER A 8 -23.94 1.82 -3.13
C SER A 8 -24.85 1.65 -4.35
N GLY A 9 -25.61 2.68 -4.72
CA GLY A 9 -26.49 2.70 -5.90
C GLY A 9 -25.82 3.17 -7.19
N LEU A 10 -24.56 3.62 -7.14
CA LEU A 10 -23.87 4.14 -8.31
C LEU A 10 -23.26 3.02 -9.15
N ASP A 11 -23.40 3.17 -10.48
CA ASP A 11 -22.81 2.27 -11.48
C ASP A 11 -21.51 2.83 -12.06
N LYS A 12 -21.25 4.13 -11.88
CA LYS A 12 -20.02 4.82 -12.30
C LYS A 12 -19.43 5.60 -11.14
N CYS A 13 -18.13 5.83 -11.19
CA CYS A 13 -17.48 6.71 -10.24
C CYS A 13 -17.79 8.16 -10.53
N GLU A 14 -18.06 8.95 -9.50
CA GLU A 14 -18.15 10.40 -9.66
C GLU A 14 -16.77 11.05 -9.86
N ILE A 15 -15.70 10.43 -9.38
CA ILE A 15 -14.34 11.02 -9.40
C ILE A 15 -13.63 10.78 -10.75
N CYS A 16 -13.72 9.56 -11.30
CA CYS A 16 -12.99 9.19 -12.52
C CYS A 16 -13.86 8.50 -13.59
N ASN A 17 -15.19 8.54 -13.44
CA ASN A 17 -16.18 8.01 -14.38
C ASN A 17 -16.09 6.51 -14.73
N ALA A 18 -15.20 5.76 -14.07
CA ALA A 18 -14.95 4.38 -14.44
C ALA A 18 -16.05 3.42 -13.92
N SER A 19 -16.55 2.56 -14.82
CA SER A 19 -17.69 1.64 -14.58
C SER A 19 -17.47 0.63 -13.46
N ARG A 20 -18.50 0.40 -12.64
CA ARG A 20 -18.56 -0.63 -11.59
C ARG A 20 -18.44 -2.05 -12.14
N TYR A 21 -18.97 -2.28 -13.33
CA TYR A 21 -19.04 -3.59 -13.97
C TYR A 21 -18.03 -3.69 -15.12
N LYS A 22 -17.58 -4.90 -15.40
CA LYS A 22 -16.86 -5.23 -16.63
C LYS A 22 -17.83 -5.19 -17.81
N ASP A 23 -17.31 -4.85 -18.98
CA ASP A 23 -18.05 -4.90 -20.23
C ASP A 23 -18.09 -6.35 -20.74
N THR A 24 -18.97 -7.14 -20.13
CA THR A 24 -19.20 -8.55 -20.44
C THR A 24 -20.70 -8.81 -20.41
N GLU A 25 -21.20 -9.79 -21.17
CA GLU A 25 -22.63 -10.16 -21.22
C GLU A 25 -23.27 -10.36 -19.84
N LYS A 26 -22.47 -10.77 -18.86
CA LYS A 26 -22.86 -10.86 -17.44
C LYS A 26 -22.33 -9.65 -16.67
N LYS A 27 -23.20 -8.99 -15.89
CA LYS A 27 -22.84 -7.90 -14.95
C LYS A 27 -21.88 -8.38 -13.85
N THR A 28 -20.60 -8.45 -14.20
CA THR A 28 -19.54 -8.88 -13.30
C THR A 28 -18.85 -7.66 -12.71
N ILE A 29 -18.73 -7.59 -11.38
CA ILE A 29 -18.05 -6.46 -10.72
C ILE A 29 -16.58 -6.42 -11.17
N ALA A 30 -16.12 -5.25 -11.61
CA ALA A 30 -14.73 -5.04 -11.99
C ALA A 30 -13.81 -5.16 -10.75
N LYS A 31 -12.89 -6.11 -10.77
CA LYS A 31 -11.80 -6.21 -9.78
C LYS A 31 -10.92 -4.96 -9.94
N ARG A 32 -10.94 -4.07 -8.95
CA ARG A 32 -10.08 -2.88 -8.93
C ARG A 32 -9.29 -2.81 -7.64
N MET A 33 -8.01 -2.48 -7.79
CA MET A 33 -7.13 -2.18 -6.66
C MET A 33 -7.69 -0.98 -5.88
N ARG A 34 -7.64 -1.06 -4.56
CA ARG A 34 -8.14 -0.01 -3.67
C ARG A 34 -6.95 0.75 -3.15
N TYR A 35 -6.91 2.07 -3.37
CA TYR A 35 -5.98 2.92 -2.65
C TYR A 35 -6.43 2.94 -1.18
N PHE A 36 -5.59 2.42 -0.30
CA PHE A 36 -5.81 2.53 1.12
C PHE A 36 -4.99 3.72 1.66
N PRO A 37 -5.59 4.69 2.37
CA PRO A 37 -4.84 5.81 2.93
C PRO A 37 -3.75 5.30 3.89
N LEU A 38 -2.49 5.32 3.45
CA LEU A 38 -1.39 4.75 4.25
C LEU A 38 -1.16 5.55 5.53
N LYS A 39 -1.13 6.89 5.44
CA LYS A 39 -0.85 7.79 6.57
C LYS A 39 -1.61 7.45 7.87
N PRO A 40 -2.95 7.37 7.90
CA PRO A 40 -3.68 7.06 9.13
C PRO A 40 -3.45 5.64 9.65
N ARG A 41 -3.13 4.68 8.77
CA ARG A 41 -2.74 3.33 9.19
C ARG A 41 -1.38 3.34 9.89
N LEU A 42 -0.42 4.03 9.30
CA LEU A 42 0.94 4.14 9.84
C LEU A 42 0.94 4.87 11.19
N GLN A 43 0.17 5.94 11.33
CA GLN A 43 0.01 6.64 12.61
C GLN A 43 -0.48 5.69 13.72
N LYS A 44 -1.51 4.88 13.45
CA LYS A 44 -2.02 3.89 14.42
C LYS A 44 -0.96 2.86 14.84
N LEU A 45 -0.09 2.46 13.92
CA LEU A 45 1.00 1.51 14.22
C LEU A 45 2.03 2.11 15.19
N PHE A 46 2.28 3.42 15.14
CA PHE A 46 3.15 4.10 16.10
C PHE A 46 2.47 4.41 17.45
N MET A 47 1.13 4.42 17.53
CA MET A 47 0.40 4.69 18.77
C MET A 47 0.41 3.51 19.76
N SER A 48 0.66 2.29 19.29
CA SER A 48 0.77 1.10 20.15
C SER A 48 2.24 0.81 20.44
N SER A 49 2.59 0.71 21.73
CA SER A 49 3.98 0.47 22.18
C SER A 49 4.57 -0.81 21.59
N LYS A 50 3.77 -1.88 21.51
CA LYS A 50 4.20 -3.18 20.95
C LYS A 50 4.59 -3.07 19.48
N THR A 51 3.78 -2.37 18.69
CA THR A 51 4.04 -2.21 17.24
C THR A 51 5.06 -1.12 16.95
N ALA A 52 5.16 -0.10 17.79
CA ALA A 52 6.13 0.98 17.64
C ALA A 52 7.59 0.48 17.72
N THR A 53 7.87 -0.53 18.54
CA THR A 53 9.19 -1.18 18.57
C THR A 53 9.49 -1.88 17.25
N LEU A 54 8.54 -2.66 16.73
CA LEU A 54 8.68 -3.33 15.43
C LEU A 54 8.86 -2.34 14.27
N MET A 55 8.18 -1.19 14.32
CA MET A 55 8.30 -0.15 13.29
C MET A 55 9.70 0.49 13.25
N ARG A 56 10.41 0.53 14.39
CA ARG A 56 11.77 1.09 14.52
C ARG A 56 12.88 0.06 14.40
N TRP A 57 12.57 -1.23 14.27
CA TRP A 57 13.55 -2.31 14.19
C TRP A 57 14.60 -2.07 13.10
N HIS A 58 14.21 -1.51 11.95
CA HIS A 58 15.11 -1.19 10.85
C HIS A 58 16.23 -0.18 11.22
N ALA A 59 16.00 0.67 12.22
CA ALA A 59 16.97 1.65 12.71
C ALA A 59 17.90 1.03 13.76
N GLU A 60 17.42 0.01 14.48
CA GLU A 60 18.15 -0.71 15.52
C GLU A 60 19.05 -1.80 14.91
N GLU A 61 18.58 -2.53 13.89
CA GLU A 61 19.33 -3.59 13.19
C GLU A 61 19.63 -3.20 11.73
N ARG A 62 20.68 -2.39 11.57
CA ARG A 62 21.06 -1.70 10.31
C ARG A 62 21.62 -2.60 9.21
N LEU A 63 21.54 -3.92 9.29
CA LEU A 63 22.30 -4.80 8.40
C LEU A 63 21.80 -4.76 6.94
N ALA A 64 20.49 -4.70 6.71
CA ALA A 64 19.91 -4.78 5.37
C ALA A 64 19.82 -3.43 4.62
N TRP A 65 20.03 -2.30 5.31
CA TRP A 65 19.66 -0.98 4.77
C TRP A 65 20.80 0.05 4.70
N LYS A 66 22.05 -0.36 4.94
CA LYS A 66 23.22 0.55 4.98
C LYS A 66 23.37 1.39 3.73
N ASP A 67 23.31 0.76 2.55
CA ASP A 67 23.49 1.45 1.28
C ASP A 67 22.36 2.46 0.99
N PHE A 68 21.14 2.15 1.42
CA PHE A 68 20.01 3.07 1.31
C PHE A 68 20.18 4.28 2.25
N ASP A 69 20.67 4.04 3.47
CA ASP A 69 20.89 5.08 4.48
C ASP A 69 21.99 6.06 4.08
N LEU A 70 23.07 5.55 3.50
CA LEU A 70 24.14 6.39 2.96
C LEU A 70 23.64 7.30 1.84
N LYS A 71 22.73 6.80 1.00
CA LYS A 71 22.14 7.59 -0.09
C LYS A 71 21.04 8.54 0.39
N ASN A 72 20.41 8.29 1.53
CA ASN A 72 19.27 9.04 2.06
C ASN A 72 19.42 9.39 3.55
N PRO A 73 20.42 10.21 3.93
CA PRO A 73 20.76 10.46 5.34
C PRO A 73 19.63 11.18 6.11
N SER A 74 18.92 12.12 5.48
CA SER A 74 17.77 12.81 6.10
C SER A 74 16.58 11.89 6.32
N PHE A 75 16.42 10.85 5.49
CA PHE A 75 15.41 9.82 5.70
C PHE A 75 15.83 8.86 6.82
N ALA A 76 17.10 8.46 6.82
CA ALA A 76 17.65 7.55 7.82
C ALA A 76 17.69 8.14 9.24
N SER A 77 17.75 9.48 9.37
CA SER A 77 17.83 10.15 10.68
C SER A 77 16.54 10.09 11.50
N ASP A 78 15.37 9.93 10.87
CA ASP A 78 14.10 9.80 11.59
C ASP A 78 13.67 8.32 11.64
N PRO A 79 13.75 7.65 12.81
CA PRO A 79 13.37 6.25 12.95
C PRO A 79 11.87 6.00 12.76
N ARG A 80 11.05 7.06 12.63
CA ARG A 80 9.62 6.95 12.29
C ARG A 80 9.39 6.80 10.79
N ASN A 81 10.43 6.99 9.97
CA ASN A 81 10.36 6.74 8.53
C ASN A 81 10.28 5.23 8.26
N ILE A 82 9.15 4.79 7.71
CA ILE A 82 8.90 3.36 7.47
C ILE A 82 9.53 2.93 6.15
N ARG A 83 10.16 1.76 6.17
CA ARG A 83 10.74 1.10 5.01
C ARG A 83 9.83 -0.03 4.56
N MET A 84 9.24 0.11 3.37
CA MET A 84 8.44 -0.94 2.75
C MET A 84 9.20 -1.48 1.55
N GLY A 85 9.66 -2.73 1.65
CA GLY A 85 10.16 -3.48 0.50
C GLY A 85 8.99 -4.12 -0.24
N LEU A 86 8.91 -3.89 -1.56
CA LEU A 86 8.01 -4.66 -2.41
C LEU A 86 8.73 -5.96 -2.78
N ALA A 87 8.35 -7.07 -2.16
CA ALA A 87 8.73 -8.39 -2.66
C ALA A 87 7.77 -8.76 -3.79
N VAL A 88 8.32 -9.01 -4.97
CA VAL A 88 7.57 -9.59 -6.10
C VAL A 88 8.06 -11.03 -6.25
N ASP A 89 7.31 -11.99 -5.73
CA ASP A 89 7.53 -13.42 -5.96
C ASP A 89 6.81 -13.84 -7.24
N GLY A 90 7.44 -13.55 -8.39
CA GLY A 90 6.91 -13.93 -9.70
C GLY A 90 8.02 -14.42 -10.60
N SER A 91 8.23 -15.73 -10.65
CA SER A 91 8.89 -16.38 -11.79
C SER A 91 8.03 -16.13 -13.03
N ILE A 92 8.47 -15.21 -13.89
CA ILE A 92 7.91 -15.06 -15.24
C ILE A 92 8.60 -16.12 -16.11
N SER A 93 7.98 -17.30 -16.25
CA SER A 93 8.30 -18.20 -17.37
C SER A 93 7.66 -17.60 -18.61
N LEU A 94 8.47 -16.92 -19.42
CA LEU A 94 8.15 -16.62 -20.80
C LEU A 94 8.64 -17.80 -21.65
N GLU A 95 7.74 -18.68 -22.05
CA GLU A 95 7.95 -19.50 -23.25
C GLU A 95 7.24 -18.79 -24.42
N HIS A 96 7.96 -18.69 -25.53
CA HIS A 96 7.47 -18.22 -26.82
C HIS A 96 6.73 -19.33 -27.56
#